data_AF-A0A914CRF7-F1
#
_entry.id   AF-A0A914CRF7-F1
#
_cell.length_a   1.000
_cell.length_b   1.000
_cell.length_c   1.000
_cell.angle_alpha   90.00
_cell.angle_beta   90.00
_cell.angle_gamma   90.00
#
_symmetry.space_group_name_H-M   'P 1'
#
loop_
_entity.id
_entity.type
_entity.pdbx_description
1 polymer ?
#
loop_
_entity_poly.entity_id
_entity_poly.type
_entity_poly.pdbx_seq_one_letter_code
_entity_poly.pdbx_strand_id
1 'polypeptide(L)'
;MAEGGILVSHKQVDTNKHVTIMEAAMKSSCTSSDSSVHELVSRSGSGEGSPPLIKKGRRNRTISGSKSEDHMLYTESGKKVYTKGRPPWYDRQGKALKKPYVIGICGGSASGKTTVAHRIIELLDMPWVTVLSMDSFYKVLNEEQHELATKNDYNFDHPSAFDFDLLYETLKRLRHGKSVDVPVYDFTRHQRDKNSKVMYGADVLIFEGILAFHRSDINEMMDLKVFVDTDSDTRLARRLERDIEERGREICGVMEQYLRFVKPAFDSFIAPGMKLADVIVPRGGENEVAIELIVRQVKNQLAERGYDPSKNLQQRQELAHAEFPMVLPSSLHIIEDTPQVRGLHTVIRNKKTSRDEFIFYSERLMRILIENAMNFVPYEDYEVETPTGQKYMGKRKCKNLCGVAIMRAGETLEKSLRSVIKDCKMGKILIQTNEKTMEPELYFLRLPKNIHQYKILLMDATVATGAAAMMAIRILLDHDVLEENIILLSLLMAETGVHSLAYAFPKVRLVTTAVDAHLNEQFHVIPGIGNFGDRYFGTETINPCEVDDDEDDDVLENGY
;
A
#
# COMPACT_ATOMS: atom_id res chain seq x y z
N MET A 1 74.89 -26.10 -8.12
CA MET A 1 73.96 -27.09 -7.54
C MET A 1 72.84 -26.31 -6.86
N ALA A 2 71.58 -26.38 -7.22
CA ALA A 2 70.80 -26.92 -8.33
C ALA A 2 69.41 -26.23 -8.14
N GLU A 3 68.86 -25.57 -9.15
CA GLU A 3 67.73 -26.06 -10.00
C GLU A 3 66.41 -26.19 -9.23
N GLY A 4 65.23 -25.75 -9.68
CA GLY A 4 64.67 -25.28 -10.95
C GLY A 4 63.15 -25.13 -10.69
N GLY A 5 62.28 -24.60 -11.55
CA GLY A 5 62.37 -24.08 -12.90
C GLY A 5 60.98 -23.51 -13.22
N ILE A 6 60.98 -22.39 -13.94
CA ILE A 6 59.82 -21.72 -14.52
C ILE A 6 59.51 -22.43 -15.85
N LEU A 7 58.23 -22.69 -16.14
CA LEU A 7 57.79 -22.96 -17.51
C LEU A 7 56.72 -21.94 -17.94
N VAL A 8 57.09 -21.15 -18.94
CA VAL A 8 56.25 -20.25 -19.72
C VAL A 8 55.63 -21.05 -20.85
N SER A 9 54.35 -20.82 -21.17
CA SER A 9 53.82 -21.11 -22.51
C SER A 9 53.14 -19.88 -23.09
N HIS A 10 53.80 -19.30 -24.09
CA HIS A 10 53.27 -18.31 -25.02
C HIS A 10 52.09 -18.83 -25.84
N LYS A 11 51.16 -17.93 -26.18
CA LYS A 11 50.53 -17.69 -27.50
C LYS A 11 49.28 -16.83 -27.27
N GLN A 12 48.85 -15.89 -28.10
CA GLN A 12 49.37 -15.16 -29.25
C GLN A 12 48.24 -14.15 -29.53
N VAL A 13 48.57 -12.86 -29.65
CA VAL A 13 47.61 -11.83 -30.06
C VAL A 13 47.34 -12.01 -31.55
N ASP A 14 46.07 -12.08 -31.94
CA ASP A 14 45.65 -11.81 -33.31
C ASP A 14 44.39 -10.93 -33.32
N THR A 15 44.56 -9.77 -33.94
CA THR A 15 43.56 -8.80 -34.35
C THR A 15 42.86 -9.28 -35.62
N ASN A 16 41.53 -9.35 -35.65
CA ASN A 16 40.75 -8.72 -36.73
C ASN A 16 39.23 -8.81 -36.57
N LYS A 17 38.61 -7.74 -37.06
CA LYS A 17 37.19 -7.40 -37.21
C LYS A 17 36.36 -8.52 -37.86
N HIS A 18 35.08 -8.63 -37.46
CA HIS A 18 33.96 -8.41 -38.39
C HIS A 18 32.62 -8.32 -37.63
N VAL A 19 32.01 -7.14 -37.75
CA VAL A 19 30.60 -6.86 -37.44
C VAL A 19 29.80 -7.29 -38.67
N THR A 20 28.75 -8.10 -38.47
CA THR A 20 27.76 -8.38 -39.51
C THR A 20 26.41 -7.82 -39.07
N ILE A 21 26.05 -6.71 -39.69
CA ILE A 21 24.70 -6.15 -39.74
C ILE A 21 23.96 -6.91 -40.87
N MET A 22 22.72 -7.33 -40.60
CA MET A 22 21.77 -7.66 -41.66
C MET A 22 20.55 -6.76 -41.52
N GLU A 23 20.45 -5.80 -42.44
CA GLU A 23 19.25 -5.03 -42.77
C GLU A 23 18.25 -5.87 -43.58
N ALA A 24 16.96 -5.64 -43.35
CA ALA A 24 15.88 -5.42 -44.34
C ALA A 24 14.53 -5.65 -43.62
N ALA A 25 13.48 -4.84 -43.75
CA ALA A 25 13.16 -3.90 -44.81
C ALA A 25 12.25 -2.75 -44.31
N MET A 26 12.47 -1.60 -44.96
CA MET A 26 11.66 -0.41 -45.03
C MET A 26 10.20 -0.64 -45.46
N LYS A 27 9.32 0.26 -45.04
CA LYS A 27 8.58 1.28 -45.85
C LYS A 27 7.36 1.74 -45.02
N SER A 28 6.97 3.02 -44.94
CA SER A 28 7.27 4.17 -45.78
C SER A 28 6.78 5.48 -45.15
N SER A 29 7.55 6.54 -45.41
CA SER A 29 7.16 7.94 -45.70
C SER A 29 6.41 8.74 -44.63
N CYS A 30 7.05 9.73 -43.99
CA CYS A 30 7.40 11.08 -44.49
C CYS A 30 6.18 12.03 -44.49
N THR A 31 6.12 12.93 -43.51
CA THR A 31 6.63 14.33 -43.48
C THR A 31 5.47 15.30 -43.64
N SER A 32 5.20 15.99 -42.54
CA SER A 32 4.43 17.22 -42.42
C SER A 32 5.21 18.41 -42.98
N SER A 33 4.53 19.28 -43.74
CA SER A 33 4.81 20.71 -43.74
C SER A 33 3.68 21.50 -44.41
N ASP A 34 3.15 22.44 -43.62
CA ASP A 34 2.65 23.77 -43.98
C ASP A 34 1.56 23.99 -45.04
N SER A 35 0.51 24.68 -44.57
CA SER A 35 0.14 26.05 -44.94
C SER A 35 -1.37 26.24 -45.13
N SER A 36 -1.84 27.27 -44.44
CA SER A 36 -3.10 28.01 -44.53
C SER A 36 -3.50 28.42 -45.96
N VAL A 37 -4.80 28.65 -46.21
CA VAL A 37 -5.41 29.92 -46.70
C VAL A 37 -6.88 29.69 -47.16
N HIS A 38 -7.68 30.70 -46.84
CA HIS A 38 -9.02 31.16 -47.23
C HIS A 38 -9.80 30.62 -48.47
N GLU A 39 -11.12 30.68 -48.26
CA GLU A 39 -12.20 31.24 -49.13
C GLU A 39 -12.93 30.42 -50.21
N LEU A 40 -14.27 30.41 -50.03
CA LEU A 40 -15.37 30.63 -51.01
C LEU A 40 -15.53 29.60 -52.16
N VAL A 41 -16.69 29.25 -52.73
CA VAL A 41 -17.98 29.91 -53.00
C VAL A 41 -19.06 28.82 -53.25
N SER A 42 -20.32 29.16 -52.92
CA SER A 42 -21.59 28.91 -53.65
C SER A 42 -22.35 27.56 -53.69
N ARG A 43 -23.62 27.69 -53.23
CA ARG A 43 -24.93 27.34 -53.87
C ARG A 43 -25.16 25.86 -54.20
N SER A 44 -26.30 25.22 -53.91
CA SER A 44 -27.71 25.66 -53.97
C SER A 44 -28.62 24.55 -53.37
N GLY A 45 -29.82 24.89 -52.91
CA GLY A 45 -30.95 23.94 -52.92
C GLY A 45 -31.81 23.88 -51.65
N SER A 46 -32.91 24.63 -51.70
CA SER A 46 -34.15 24.62 -50.90
C SER A 46 -34.66 23.29 -50.32
N GLY A 47 -35.25 23.37 -49.13
CA GLY A 47 -36.22 22.39 -48.61
C GLY A 47 -36.53 22.60 -47.11
N GLU A 48 -37.67 23.23 -46.80
CA GLU A 48 -38.19 23.43 -45.44
C GLU A 48 -38.56 22.10 -44.76
N GLY A 49 -38.24 21.96 -43.47
CA GLY A 49 -38.79 20.87 -42.65
C GLY A 49 -38.07 20.62 -41.32
N SER A 50 -38.71 21.01 -40.21
CA SER A 50 -38.52 20.53 -38.82
C SER A 50 -37.38 21.14 -37.98
N PRO A 51 -37.64 21.53 -36.71
CA PRO A 51 -36.59 22.02 -35.81
C PRO A 51 -35.67 20.88 -35.36
N PRO A 52 -34.34 21.07 -35.29
CA PRO A 52 -33.45 19.99 -34.93
C PRO A 52 -33.48 19.71 -33.42
N LEU A 53 -33.65 18.43 -33.12
CA LEU A 53 -33.40 17.78 -31.84
C LEU A 53 -32.07 18.26 -31.24
N ILE A 54 -32.13 18.73 -29.99
CA ILE A 54 -30.97 19.02 -29.15
C ILE A 54 -30.10 17.75 -29.10
N LYS A 55 -28.97 17.76 -29.83
CA LYS A 55 -27.91 16.76 -29.67
C LYS A 55 -27.41 16.88 -28.22
N LYS A 56 -27.87 15.97 -27.36
CA LYS A 56 -27.25 15.73 -26.05
C LYS A 56 -25.75 15.52 -26.29
N GLY A 57 -24.97 16.52 -25.91
CA GLY A 57 -23.52 16.43 -25.88
C GLY A 57 -23.15 15.14 -25.17
N ARG A 58 -22.42 14.29 -25.88
CA ARG A 58 -21.81 13.08 -25.36
C ARG A 58 -21.03 13.53 -24.13
N ARG A 59 -21.53 13.22 -22.93
CA ARG A 59 -20.79 13.46 -21.68
C ARG A 59 -19.48 12.72 -21.83
N ASN A 60 -18.40 13.45 -22.09
CA ASN A 60 -17.06 12.91 -21.95
C ASN A 60 -16.99 12.40 -20.51
N ARG A 61 -16.88 11.07 -20.41
CA ARG A 61 -16.58 10.40 -19.15
C ARG A 61 -15.31 11.06 -18.62
N THR A 62 -15.43 11.85 -17.56
CA THR A 62 -14.30 12.20 -16.71
C THR A 62 -13.87 10.94 -16.00
N ILE A 63 -13.16 10.07 -16.72
CA ILE A 63 -12.30 9.08 -16.10
C ILE A 63 -11.23 9.93 -15.44
N SER A 64 -11.42 10.23 -14.15
CA SER A 64 -10.31 10.57 -13.28
C SER A 64 -9.39 9.36 -13.33
N GLY A 65 -8.41 9.39 -14.24
CA GLY A 65 -7.31 8.45 -14.23
C GLY A 65 -6.64 8.61 -12.88
N SER A 66 -6.99 7.74 -11.95
CA SER A 66 -6.16 7.50 -10.78
C SER A 66 -4.84 7.02 -11.33
N LYS A 67 -3.83 7.88 -11.36
CA LYS A 67 -2.44 7.44 -11.53
C LYS A 67 -2.17 6.45 -10.40
N SER A 68 -2.25 5.17 -10.71
CA SER A 68 -2.17 4.08 -9.75
C SER A 68 -0.73 3.61 -9.50
N GLU A 69 0.30 4.41 -9.78
CA GLU A 69 1.67 3.89 -9.88
C GLU A 69 2.77 4.63 -9.09
N ASP A 70 2.49 5.67 -8.29
CA ASP A 70 3.56 6.39 -7.53
C ASP A 70 3.93 5.79 -6.16
N HIS A 71 3.67 4.49 -5.95
CA HIS A 71 3.85 3.83 -4.64
C HIS A 71 4.68 2.55 -4.68
N MET A 72 5.27 2.24 -5.83
CA MET A 72 6.02 1.02 -6.07
C MET A 72 7.43 1.42 -6.49
N LEU A 73 8.43 1.09 -5.66
CA LEU A 73 9.81 1.06 -6.13
C LEU A 73 10.08 -0.37 -6.61
N TYR A 74 10.52 -0.51 -7.84
CA TYR A 74 11.00 -1.77 -8.38
C TYR A 74 12.51 -1.77 -8.23
N THR A 75 13.07 -2.79 -7.58
CA THR A 75 14.50 -3.04 -7.64
C THR A 75 14.88 -3.50 -9.05
N GLU A 76 16.15 -3.39 -9.44
CA GLU A 76 16.67 -3.96 -10.70
C GLU A 76 16.43 -5.48 -10.80
N SER A 77 16.27 -6.16 -9.66
CA SER A 77 15.88 -7.58 -9.55
C SER A 77 14.39 -7.86 -9.79
N GLY A 78 13.57 -6.84 -10.07
CA GLY A 78 12.13 -6.97 -10.30
C GLY A 78 11.30 -7.20 -9.04
N LYS A 79 11.89 -7.03 -7.84
CA LYS A 79 11.20 -7.19 -6.55
C LYS A 79 10.46 -5.91 -6.19
N LYS A 80 9.21 -6.07 -5.73
CA LYS A 80 8.34 -4.96 -5.32
C LYS A 80 8.75 -4.48 -3.92
N VAL A 81 9.16 -3.23 -3.78
CA VAL A 81 9.34 -2.58 -2.49
C VAL A 81 8.05 -1.84 -2.15
N TYR A 82 7.36 -2.31 -1.11
CA TYR A 82 6.08 -1.75 -0.70
C TYR A 82 6.30 -0.51 0.16
N THR A 83 5.98 0.67 -0.38
CA THR A 83 5.95 1.91 0.41
C THR A 83 4.67 2.06 1.25
N LYS A 84 3.79 1.04 1.25
CA LYS A 84 2.46 1.07 1.88
C LYS A 84 2.25 -0.04 2.93
N GLY A 85 3.18 -0.14 3.87
CA GLY A 85 2.99 -0.86 5.14
C GLY A 85 3.59 -2.26 5.18
N ARG A 86 4.05 -2.68 6.37
CA ARG A 86 4.71 -3.96 6.71
C ARG A 86 3.86 -5.22 6.40
N PRO A 87 4.45 -6.44 6.35
CA PRO A 87 3.71 -7.70 6.37
C PRO A 87 3.24 -7.94 7.83
N PRO A 88 2.64 -9.09 8.18
CA PRO A 88 2.01 -9.25 9.48
C PRO A 88 2.99 -8.97 10.62
N TRP A 89 2.65 -7.94 11.40
CA TRP A 89 3.46 -7.28 12.41
C TRP A 89 3.69 -8.13 13.67
N TYR A 90 3.92 -9.43 13.56
CA TYR A 90 3.73 -10.34 14.68
C TYR A 90 4.96 -11.15 15.05
N ASP A 91 5.31 -11.12 16.34
CA ASP A 91 5.59 -12.36 17.04
C ASP A 91 4.25 -12.99 17.49
N ARG A 92 4.25 -14.26 17.87
CA ARG A 92 3.06 -14.99 18.36
C ARG A 92 2.37 -14.33 19.55
N GLN A 93 2.92 -13.25 20.13
CA GLN A 93 2.54 -12.65 21.41
C GLN A 93 1.71 -11.36 21.27
N GLY A 94 1.43 -10.90 20.04
CA GLY A 94 0.72 -9.64 19.82
C GLY A 94 1.50 -8.41 20.32
N LYS A 95 2.80 -8.58 20.59
CA LYS A 95 3.65 -7.52 21.13
C LYS A 95 3.93 -6.53 20.01
N ALA A 96 3.83 -5.23 20.31
CA ALA A 96 4.23 -4.19 19.37
C ALA A 96 5.68 -4.45 18.94
N LEU A 97 5.89 -4.79 17.66
CA LEU A 97 7.23 -4.98 17.10
C LEU A 97 8.09 -3.74 17.37
N LYS A 98 9.37 -3.99 17.61
CA LYS A 98 10.39 -3.04 18.04
C LYS A 98 10.43 -1.77 17.17
N LYS A 99 10.88 -0.67 17.78
CA LYS A 99 10.96 0.67 17.17
C LYS A 99 11.64 0.58 15.78
N PRO A 100 11.07 1.22 14.73
CA PRO A 100 11.71 1.35 13.43
C PRO A 100 13.16 1.80 13.53
N TYR A 101 14.02 1.28 12.65
CA TYR A 101 15.38 1.77 12.47
C TYR A 101 15.36 3.01 11.56
N VAL A 102 15.63 4.17 12.14
CA VAL A 102 15.54 5.46 11.43
C VAL A 102 16.91 5.89 10.93
N ILE A 103 17.07 5.98 9.61
CA ILE A 103 18.28 6.44 8.94
C ILE A 103 18.04 7.87 8.46
N GLY A 104 18.81 8.82 8.97
CA GLY A 104 18.84 10.19 8.46
C GLY A 104 19.92 10.35 7.40
N ILE A 105 19.59 10.90 6.23
CA ILE A 105 20.54 11.18 5.15
C ILE A 105 20.55 12.69 4.88
N CYS A 106 21.66 13.33 5.18
CA CYS A 106 21.88 14.76 4.97
C CYS A 106 22.98 15.02 3.93
N GLY A 107 23.02 16.21 3.36
CA GLY A 107 24.01 16.59 2.34
C GLY A 107 23.50 17.69 1.41
N GLY A 108 24.43 18.38 0.75
CA GLY A 108 24.10 19.52 -0.11
C GLY A 108 23.16 19.19 -1.27
N SER A 109 22.55 20.22 -1.87
CA SER A 109 21.78 20.04 -3.11
C SER A 109 22.65 19.35 -4.17
N ALA A 110 22.07 18.39 -4.90
CA ALA A 110 22.75 17.56 -5.90
C ALA A 110 23.98 16.75 -5.40
N SER A 111 24.09 16.48 -4.09
CA SER A 111 25.16 15.63 -3.54
C SER A 111 24.98 14.13 -3.81
N GLY A 112 23.77 13.68 -4.13
CA GLY A 112 23.44 12.27 -4.35
C GLY A 112 22.72 11.57 -3.19
N LYS A 113 22.13 12.32 -2.23
CA LYS A 113 21.34 11.77 -1.11
C LYS A 113 20.27 10.76 -1.55
N THR A 114 19.43 11.15 -2.50
CA THR A 114 18.34 10.33 -3.03
C THR A 114 18.90 9.05 -3.67
N THR A 115 20.01 9.16 -4.40
CA THR A 115 20.72 8.00 -4.98
C THR A 115 21.25 7.05 -3.89
N VAL A 116 21.87 7.57 -2.83
CA VAL A 116 22.31 6.76 -1.68
C VAL A 116 21.12 6.07 -1.01
N ALA A 117 20.01 6.78 -0.80
CA ALA A 117 18.78 6.20 -0.24
C ALA A 117 18.25 5.04 -1.09
N HIS A 118 18.18 5.22 -2.41
CA HIS A 118 17.74 4.17 -3.34
C HIS A 118 18.66 2.95 -3.33
N ARG A 119 19.99 3.16 -3.39
CA ARG A 119 20.96 2.06 -3.33
C ARG A 119 20.90 1.30 -2.01
N ILE A 120 20.68 1.99 -0.88
CA ILE A 120 20.46 1.32 0.42
C ILE A 120 19.23 0.42 0.34
N ILE A 121 18.12 0.89 -0.22
CA ILE A 121 16.88 0.11 -0.35
C ILE A 121 17.10 -1.14 -1.21
N GLU A 122 17.76 -0.98 -2.35
CA GLU A 122 18.06 -2.09 -3.27
C GLU A 122 18.93 -3.16 -2.61
N LEU A 123 20.01 -2.77 -1.92
CA LEU A 123 20.93 -3.69 -1.27
C LEU A 123 20.40 -4.29 0.04
N LEU A 124 19.49 -3.60 0.73
CA LEU A 124 18.76 -4.17 1.85
C LEU A 124 17.92 -5.36 1.40
N ASP A 125 17.35 -5.29 0.19
CA ASP A 125 16.48 -6.30 -0.41
C ASP A 125 15.30 -6.70 0.50
N MET A 126 14.79 -5.74 1.27
CA MET A 126 13.69 -5.96 2.20
C MET A 126 12.43 -5.24 1.71
N PRO A 127 11.23 -5.85 1.87
CA PRO A 127 10.02 -5.22 1.36
C PRO A 127 9.58 -3.99 2.19
N TRP A 128 10.13 -3.81 3.40
CA TRP A 128 9.62 -2.89 4.43
C TRP A 128 10.55 -1.72 4.71
N VAL A 129 10.87 -0.99 3.65
CA VAL A 129 11.64 0.25 3.73
C VAL A 129 10.79 1.40 3.23
N THR A 130 10.73 2.49 4.00
CA THR A 130 10.00 3.69 3.63
C THR A 130 10.94 4.89 3.57
N VAL A 131 10.82 5.71 2.52
CA VAL A 131 11.59 6.93 2.34
C VAL A 131 10.69 8.14 2.55
N LEU A 132 11.03 8.97 3.54
CA LEU A 132 10.45 10.28 3.75
C LEU A 132 11.41 11.34 3.22
N SER A 133 10.99 12.07 2.19
CA SER A 133 11.74 13.21 1.68
C SER A 133 11.36 14.49 2.41
N MET A 134 12.36 15.25 2.86
CA MET A 134 12.16 16.57 3.46
C MET A 134 11.52 17.57 2.48
N ASP A 135 11.70 17.36 1.18
CA ASP A 135 11.14 18.22 0.14
C ASP A 135 9.60 18.27 0.15
N SER A 136 8.93 17.25 0.69
CA SER A 136 7.48 17.30 0.90
C SER A 136 7.04 18.42 1.84
N PHE A 137 7.92 18.93 2.70
CA PHE A 137 7.59 19.81 3.82
C PHE A 137 7.91 21.29 3.59
N TYR A 138 8.09 21.72 2.34
CA TYR A 138 8.11 23.16 2.05
C TYR A 138 6.80 23.82 2.52
N LYS A 139 6.92 25.04 3.05
CA LYS A 139 5.77 25.87 3.41
C LYS A 139 5.04 26.37 2.16
N VAL A 140 3.76 26.65 2.33
CA VAL A 140 2.99 27.36 1.31
C VAL A 140 3.45 28.82 1.30
N LEU A 141 3.85 29.30 0.12
CA LEU A 141 4.32 30.68 -0.06
C LEU A 141 3.14 31.66 -0.04
N ASN A 142 3.35 32.86 0.50
CA ASN A 142 2.42 33.98 0.32
C ASN A 142 2.60 34.62 -1.08
N GLU A 143 1.74 35.55 -1.46
CA GLU A 143 1.77 36.18 -2.79
C GLU A 143 3.13 36.81 -3.12
N GLU A 144 3.70 37.57 -2.18
CA GLU A 144 5.02 38.21 -2.32
C GLU A 144 6.15 37.19 -2.51
N GLN A 145 6.15 36.11 -1.72
CA GLN A 145 7.14 35.04 -1.83
C GLN A 145 6.98 34.25 -3.13
N HIS A 146 5.77 34.13 -3.65
CA HIS A 146 5.51 33.48 -4.93
C HIS A 146 6.08 34.30 -6.10
N GLU A 147 5.93 35.62 -6.04
CA GLU A 147 6.58 36.52 -7.00
C GLU A 147 8.10 36.42 -6.95
N LEU A 148 8.68 36.38 -5.74
CA LEU A 148 10.13 36.18 -5.56
C LEU A 148 10.57 34.82 -6.09
N ALA A 149 9.83 33.74 -5.80
CA ALA A 149 10.15 32.40 -6.27
C ALA A 149 10.12 32.31 -7.80
N THR A 150 9.14 32.94 -8.45
CA THR A 150 9.02 33.00 -9.92
C THR A 150 10.21 33.73 -10.55
N LYS A 151 10.79 34.70 -9.84
CA LYS A 151 12.01 35.43 -10.24
C LYS A 151 13.31 34.72 -9.83
N ASN A 152 13.23 33.49 -9.33
CA ASN A 152 14.34 32.74 -8.71
C ASN A 152 15.00 33.45 -7.50
N ASP A 153 14.31 34.42 -6.90
CA ASP A 153 14.79 35.28 -5.82
C ASP A 153 14.27 34.86 -4.43
N TYR A 154 13.96 33.58 -4.26
CA TYR A 154 13.52 33.00 -2.99
C TYR A 154 14.46 31.89 -2.53
N ASN A 155 14.88 31.93 -1.27
CA ASN A 155 15.80 30.96 -0.69
C ASN A 155 15.06 29.71 -0.17
N PHE A 156 14.93 28.69 -1.01
CA PHE A 156 14.38 27.39 -0.63
C PHE A 156 15.32 26.56 0.27
N ASP A 157 16.61 26.88 0.32
CA ASP A 157 17.60 26.16 1.14
C ASP A 157 17.72 26.75 2.56
N HIS A 158 16.93 27.78 2.92
CA HIS A 158 16.89 28.36 4.26
C HIS A 158 15.93 27.58 5.18
N PRO A 159 16.26 27.37 6.48
CA PRO A 159 15.38 26.66 7.42
C PRO A 159 13.94 27.20 7.50
N SER A 160 13.75 28.52 7.34
CA SER A 160 12.40 29.12 7.38
C SER A 160 11.47 28.64 6.28
N ALA A 161 12.00 28.11 5.17
CA ALA A 161 11.24 27.60 4.03
C ALA A 161 10.53 26.27 4.35
N PHE A 162 10.94 25.56 5.40
CA PHE A 162 10.42 24.26 5.78
C PHE A 162 9.47 24.33 6.98
N ASP A 163 8.48 23.46 6.96
CA ASP A 163 7.52 23.20 8.03
C ASP A 163 8.07 22.08 8.94
N PHE A 164 9.03 22.44 9.79
CA PHE A 164 9.69 21.49 10.67
C PHE A 164 8.77 20.87 11.72
N ASP A 165 7.71 21.57 12.12
CA ASP A 165 6.75 21.05 13.11
C ASP A 165 5.89 19.94 12.49
N LEU A 166 5.41 20.14 11.26
CA LEU A 166 4.73 19.09 10.51
C LEU A 166 5.66 17.90 10.22
N LEU A 167 6.92 18.17 9.85
CA LEU A 167 7.92 17.13 9.62
C LEU A 167 8.19 16.31 10.90
N TYR A 168 8.39 16.99 12.04
CA TYR A 168 8.62 16.35 13.33
C TYR A 168 7.45 15.43 13.71
N GLU A 169 6.22 15.93 13.62
CA GLU A 169 5.03 15.14 13.94
C GLU A 169 4.86 13.96 12.97
N THR A 170 5.18 14.15 11.69
CA THR A 170 5.15 13.08 10.69
C THR A 170 6.14 11.97 11.04
N LEU A 171 7.42 12.33 11.27
CA LEU A 171 8.46 11.37 11.66
C LEU A 171 8.10 10.64 12.95
N LYS A 172 7.58 11.37 13.93
CA LYS A 172 7.10 10.81 15.20
C LYS A 172 5.99 9.78 14.96
N ARG A 173 4.97 10.09 14.16
CA ARG A 173 3.89 9.14 13.83
C ARG A 173 4.40 7.89 13.11
N LEU A 174 5.25 8.06 12.09
CA LEU A 174 5.85 6.94 11.35
C LEU A 174 6.69 6.05 12.27
N ARG A 175 7.44 6.64 13.20
CA ARG A 175 8.22 5.91 14.22
C ARG A 175 7.34 5.11 15.19
N HIS A 176 6.09 5.54 15.42
CA HIS A 176 5.10 4.80 16.21
C HIS A 176 4.32 3.77 15.39
N GLY A 177 4.65 3.58 14.11
CA GLY A 177 3.96 2.65 13.22
C GLY A 177 2.57 3.15 12.78
N LYS A 178 2.27 4.43 12.96
CA LYS A 178 0.99 5.02 12.56
C LYS A 178 1.00 5.46 11.11
N SER A 179 -0.16 5.47 10.47
CA SER A 179 -0.32 6.07 9.16
C SER A 179 -0.25 7.60 9.27
N VAL A 180 0.26 8.25 8.23
CA VAL A 180 0.31 9.71 8.15
C VAL A 180 0.09 10.18 6.72
N ASP A 181 -0.65 11.28 6.60
CA ASP A 181 -0.83 11.99 5.35
C ASP A 181 0.38 12.90 5.11
N VAL A 182 1.25 12.51 4.19
CA VAL A 182 2.41 13.32 3.80
C VAL A 182 2.01 14.27 2.67
N PRO A 183 2.29 15.59 2.80
CA PRO A 183 2.03 16.54 1.72
C PRO A 183 2.85 16.20 0.46
N VAL A 184 2.26 16.46 -0.70
CA VAL A 184 2.96 16.43 -1.99
C VAL A 184 3.25 17.87 -2.39
N TYR A 185 4.50 18.20 -2.68
CA TYR A 185 4.89 19.55 -3.08
C TYR A 185 5.08 19.64 -4.59
N ASP A 186 4.40 20.60 -5.22
CA ASP A 186 4.54 20.91 -6.64
C ASP A 186 5.64 21.97 -6.83
N PHE A 187 6.80 21.54 -7.30
CA PHE A 187 7.96 22.41 -7.53
C PHE A 187 7.76 23.41 -8.67
N THR A 188 6.82 23.15 -9.58
CA THR A 188 6.51 24.04 -10.71
C THR A 188 5.60 25.16 -10.25
N ARG A 189 4.61 24.85 -9.39
CA ARG A 189 3.64 25.83 -8.87
C ARG A 189 4.00 26.43 -7.52
N HIS A 190 5.07 25.95 -6.88
CA HIS A 190 5.50 26.35 -5.54
C HIS A 190 4.39 26.29 -4.49
N GLN A 191 3.57 25.23 -4.55
CA GLN A 191 2.44 25.03 -3.64
C GLN A 191 2.29 23.54 -3.30
N ARG A 192 1.64 23.25 -2.17
CA ARG A 192 1.24 21.88 -1.83
C ARG A 192 0.07 21.44 -2.71
N ASP A 193 0.11 20.20 -3.19
CA ASP A 193 -1.05 19.57 -3.82
C ASP A 193 -2.19 19.44 -2.81
N LYS A 194 -3.43 19.48 -3.30
CA LYS A 194 -4.62 19.21 -2.47
C LYS A 194 -4.70 17.75 -2.05
N ASN A 195 -4.02 16.85 -2.75
CA ASN A 195 -3.93 15.44 -2.42
C ASN A 195 -2.68 15.16 -1.59
N SER A 196 -2.85 14.49 -0.46
CA SER A 196 -1.76 13.92 0.34
C SER A 196 -1.43 12.50 -0.11
N LYS A 197 -0.20 12.07 0.15
CA LYS A 197 0.22 10.67 0.04
C LYS A 197 0.18 10.03 1.43
N VAL A 198 -0.67 9.02 1.61
CA VAL A 198 -0.68 8.21 2.83
C VAL A 198 0.60 7.37 2.88
N MET A 199 1.37 7.53 3.95
CA MET A 199 2.55 6.74 4.25
C MET A 199 2.35 5.95 5.54
N TYR A 200 2.99 4.78 5.62
CA TYR A 200 2.94 3.88 6.77
C TYR A 200 4.30 3.78 7.43
N GLY A 201 4.32 3.48 8.72
CA GLY A 201 5.55 3.07 9.38
C GLY A 201 6.14 1.81 8.76
N ALA A 202 7.46 1.68 8.82
CA ALA A 202 8.24 0.58 8.25
C ALA A 202 9.29 0.08 9.25
N ASP A 203 9.94 -1.05 8.95
CA ASP A 203 11.07 -1.53 9.76
C ASP A 203 12.29 -0.63 9.64
N VAL A 204 12.52 -0.14 8.42
CA VAL A 204 13.54 0.85 8.13
C VAL A 204 12.87 2.10 7.58
N LEU A 205 13.06 3.22 8.28
CA LEU A 205 12.59 4.53 7.85
C LEU A 205 13.80 5.37 7.43
N ILE A 206 13.91 5.67 6.14
CA ILE A 206 14.93 6.57 5.61
C ILE A 206 14.32 7.97 5.55
N PHE A 207 14.90 8.91 6.28
CA PHE A 207 14.55 10.33 6.19
C PHE A 207 15.70 11.06 5.50
N GLU A 208 15.44 11.64 4.33
CA GLU A 208 16.46 12.33 3.54
C GLU A 208 16.10 13.80 3.33
N GLY A 209 17.11 14.67 3.35
CA GLY A 209 16.90 16.10 3.12
C GLY A 209 18.16 16.93 3.22
N ILE A 210 18.17 18.10 2.56
CA ILE A 210 19.30 19.04 2.63
C ILE A 210 19.55 19.55 4.04
N LEU A 211 18.49 19.68 4.85
CA LEU A 211 18.52 20.17 6.23
C LEU A 211 18.04 19.10 7.21
N ALA A 212 18.21 17.81 6.86
CA ALA A 212 17.77 16.70 7.70
C ALA A 212 18.35 16.77 9.12
N PHE A 213 19.58 17.29 9.28
CA PHE A 213 20.26 17.38 10.58
C PHE A 213 20.12 18.73 11.29
N HIS A 214 19.28 19.63 10.79
CA HIS A 214 19.19 21.01 11.29
C HIS A 214 18.59 21.10 12.70
N ARG A 215 17.59 20.26 13.02
CA ARG A 215 16.83 20.31 14.27
C ARG A 215 17.23 19.16 15.21
N SER A 216 17.60 19.48 16.45
CA SER A 216 18.12 18.51 17.42
C SER A 216 17.10 17.43 17.79
N ASP A 217 15.84 17.80 17.93
CA ASP A 217 14.75 16.89 18.25
C ASP A 217 14.45 15.87 17.13
N ILE A 218 14.68 16.25 15.87
CA ILE A 218 14.65 15.32 14.74
C ILE A 218 15.87 14.39 14.76
N ASN A 219 17.05 14.92 15.10
CA ASN A 219 18.29 14.13 15.19
C ASN A 219 18.20 13.03 16.26
N GLU A 220 17.56 13.31 17.39
CA GLU A 220 17.30 12.36 18.48
C GLU A 220 16.36 11.21 18.07
N MET A 221 15.59 11.37 17.00
CA MET A 221 14.75 10.30 16.46
C MET A 221 15.50 9.35 15.53
N MET A 222 16.68 9.74 15.03
CA MET A 222 17.48 8.95 14.09
C MET A 222 18.43 7.99 14.81
N ASP A 223 18.45 6.74 14.38
CA ASP A 223 19.38 5.70 14.84
C ASP A 223 20.73 5.75 14.11
N LEU A 224 20.75 6.19 12.85
CA LEU A 224 21.96 6.35 12.04
C LEU A 224 21.90 7.65 11.24
N LYS A 225 22.94 8.48 11.34
CA LYS A 225 23.07 9.76 10.63
C LYS A 225 24.16 9.65 9.58
N VAL A 226 23.76 9.65 8.32
CA VAL A 226 24.64 9.59 7.15
C VAL A 226 24.74 10.96 6.51
N PHE A 227 25.95 11.49 6.36
CA PHE A 227 26.20 12.72 5.61
C PHE A 227 26.84 12.39 4.27
N VAL A 228 26.20 12.82 3.18
CA VAL A 228 26.71 12.65 1.82
C VAL A 228 27.57 13.85 1.45
N ASP A 229 28.87 13.59 1.33
CA ASP A 229 29.88 14.59 1.02
C ASP A 229 30.33 14.47 -0.43
N THR A 230 30.12 15.55 -1.18
CA THR A 230 30.41 15.64 -2.61
C THR A 230 30.91 17.05 -2.90
N ASP A 231 31.97 17.14 -3.69
CA ASP A 231 32.64 18.39 -4.03
C ASP A 231 31.65 19.42 -4.62
N SER A 232 31.85 20.70 -4.27
CA SER A 232 30.90 21.77 -4.61
C SER A 232 30.73 21.98 -6.11
N ASP A 233 31.78 21.76 -6.89
CA ASP A 233 31.82 21.82 -8.35
C ASP A 233 31.03 20.67 -8.98
N THR A 234 31.20 19.45 -8.49
CA THR A 234 30.42 18.27 -8.90
C THR A 234 28.94 18.46 -8.60
N ARG A 235 28.61 18.99 -7.41
CA ARG A 235 27.23 19.34 -7.04
C ARG A 235 26.64 20.41 -7.96
N LEU A 236 27.42 21.43 -8.30
CA LEU A 236 26.99 22.49 -9.21
C LEU A 236 26.73 21.94 -10.61
N ALA A 237 27.63 21.13 -11.16
CA ALA A 237 27.49 20.49 -12.46
C ALA A 237 26.20 19.65 -12.55
N ARG A 238 26.00 18.74 -11.59
CA ARG A 238 24.78 17.92 -11.50
C ARG A 238 23.51 18.74 -11.34
N ARG A 239 23.59 19.84 -10.59
CA ARG A 239 22.44 20.73 -10.41
C ARG A 239 22.10 21.47 -11.70
N LEU A 240 23.09 21.93 -12.45
CA LEU A 240 22.89 22.59 -13.74
C LEU A 240 22.20 21.63 -14.70
N GLU A 241 22.73 20.42 -14.89
CA GLU A 241 22.12 19.39 -15.75
C GLU A 241 20.67 19.15 -15.37
N ARG A 242 20.40 18.82 -14.09
CA ARG A 242 19.05 18.55 -13.59
C ARG A 242 18.09 19.73 -13.76
N ASP A 243 18.48 20.93 -13.35
CA ASP A 243 17.59 22.09 -13.36
C ASP A 243 17.33 22.62 -14.79
N ILE A 244 18.26 22.41 -15.74
CA ILE A 244 18.09 22.77 -17.15
C ILE A 244 17.24 21.73 -17.87
N GLU A 245 17.61 20.45 -17.78
CA GLU A 245 16.97 19.37 -18.55
C GLU A 245 15.60 18.99 -17.99
N GLU A 246 15.47 18.83 -16.67
CA GLU A 246 14.23 18.35 -16.05
C GLU A 246 13.24 19.47 -15.72
N ARG A 247 13.74 20.68 -15.43
CA ARG A 247 12.93 21.81 -14.94
C ARG A 247 12.85 22.99 -15.91
N GLY A 248 13.56 22.94 -17.04
CA GLY A 248 13.50 23.97 -18.09
C GLY A 248 14.03 25.34 -17.65
N ARG A 249 14.98 25.40 -16.72
CA ARG A 249 15.56 26.67 -16.24
C ARG A 249 16.74 27.13 -17.10
N GLU A 250 16.97 28.45 -17.13
CA GLU A 250 18.13 29.03 -17.81
C GLU A 250 19.42 28.95 -16.97
N ILE A 251 20.56 28.70 -17.64
CA ILE A 251 21.89 28.56 -17.02
C ILE A 251 22.23 29.75 -16.12
N CYS A 252 22.03 30.97 -16.61
CA CYS A 252 22.35 32.20 -15.88
C CYS A 252 21.56 32.28 -14.57
N GLY A 253 20.26 31.98 -14.61
CA GLY A 253 19.39 32.00 -13.42
C GLY A 253 19.78 30.93 -12.40
N VAL A 254 20.15 29.72 -12.84
CA VAL A 254 20.61 28.66 -11.94
C VAL A 254 21.94 29.05 -11.26
N MET A 255 22.86 29.65 -12.02
CA MET A 255 24.16 30.08 -11.49
C MET A 255 24.02 31.21 -10.46
N GLU A 256 23.20 32.22 -10.76
CA GLU A 256 22.94 33.33 -9.84
C GLU A 256 22.29 32.81 -8.54
N GLN A 257 21.28 31.95 -8.65
CA GLN A 257 20.63 31.32 -7.50
C GLN A 257 21.62 30.48 -6.68
N TYR A 258 22.53 29.76 -7.34
CA TYR A 258 23.52 28.94 -6.64
C TYR A 258 24.47 29.79 -5.78
N LEU A 259 25.03 30.85 -6.37
CA LEU A 259 25.96 31.74 -5.68
C LEU A 259 25.28 32.57 -4.58
N ARG A 260 24.04 33.01 -4.83
CA ARG A 260 23.29 33.88 -3.92
C ARG A 260 22.68 33.12 -2.74
N PHE A 261 22.17 31.92 -2.96
CA PHE A 261 21.38 31.19 -1.96
C PHE A 261 21.95 29.81 -1.63
N VAL A 262 22.19 28.95 -2.64
CA VAL A 262 22.48 27.52 -2.40
C VAL A 262 23.82 27.32 -1.68
N LYS A 263 24.89 27.96 -2.16
CA LYS A 263 26.22 27.84 -1.55
C LYS A 263 26.26 28.45 -0.15
N PRO A 264 25.80 29.70 0.08
CA PRO A 264 25.73 30.26 1.44
C PRO A 264 24.88 29.43 2.41
N ALA A 265 23.75 28.88 1.95
CA ALA A 265 22.91 28.02 2.77
C ALA A 265 23.61 26.69 3.11
N PHE A 266 24.35 26.12 2.15
CA PHE A 266 25.18 24.95 2.42
C PHE A 266 26.21 25.22 3.51
N ASP A 267 26.99 26.28 3.38
CA ASP A 267 28.05 26.62 4.32
C ASP A 267 27.50 26.94 5.73
N SER A 268 26.34 27.61 5.79
CA SER A 268 25.76 28.10 7.05
C SER A 268 24.92 27.06 7.79
N PHE A 269 24.17 26.22 7.07
CA PHE A 269 23.14 25.36 7.66
C PHE A 269 23.35 23.86 7.41
N ILE A 270 23.99 23.48 6.30
CA ILE A 270 24.10 22.06 5.88
C ILE A 270 25.44 21.47 6.30
N ALA A 271 26.55 22.11 5.93
CA ALA A 271 27.92 21.67 6.22
C ALA A 271 28.17 21.46 7.73
N PRO A 272 27.65 22.29 8.66
CA PRO A 272 27.78 22.03 10.09
C PRO A 272 27.17 20.68 10.52
N GLY A 273 26.16 20.18 9.80
CA GLY A 273 25.54 18.88 10.03
C GLY A 273 26.51 17.70 9.88
N MET A 274 27.63 17.87 9.18
CA MET A 274 28.68 16.85 9.07
C MET A 274 29.24 16.45 10.45
N LYS A 275 29.28 17.39 11.42
CA LYS A 275 29.75 17.10 12.79
C LYS A 275 28.80 16.20 13.58
N LEU A 276 27.54 16.11 13.16
CA LEU A 276 26.50 15.30 13.78
C LEU A 276 26.37 13.92 13.13
N ALA A 277 27.09 13.68 12.03
CA ALA A 277 27.00 12.46 11.26
C ALA A 277 27.77 11.33 11.94
N ASP A 278 27.18 10.14 11.96
CA ASP A 278 27.85 8.91 12.37
C ASP A 278 28.74 8.36 11.24
N VAL A 279 28.33 8.59 9.99
CA VAL A 279 29.03 8.14 8.78
C VAL A 279 29.05 9.23 7.72
N ILE A 280 30.20 9.43 7.08
CA ILE A 280 30.36 10.31 5.92
C ILE A 280 30.55 9.44 4.67
N VAL A 281 29.71 9.67 3.65
CA VAL A 281 29.78 8.97 2.36
C VAL A 281 30.36 9.93 1.32
N PRO A 282 31.66 9.82 0.98
CA PRO A 282 32.25 10.62 -0.08
C PRO A 282 31.75 10.14 -1.45
N ARG A 283 31.64 11.05 -2.43
CA ARG A 283 31.18 10.79 -3.81
C ARG A 283 29.73 10.30 -3.94
N GLY A 284 28.94 10.38 -2.87
CA GLY A 284 27.52 10.02 -2.89
C GLY A 284 27.23 8.60 -3.35
N GLY A 285 26.27 8.45 -4.28
CA GLY A 285 25.74 7.15 -4.70
C GLY A 285 26.75 6.23 -5.42
N GLU A 286 27.90 6.77 -5.86
CA GLU A 286 28.94 6.01 -6.56
C GLU A 286 29.84 5.21 -5.60
N ASN A 287 29.76 5.49 -4.30
CA ASN A 287 30.60 4.82 -3.32
C ASN A 287 29.94 3.54 -2.80
N GLU A 288 29.98 2.51 -3.64
CA GLU A 288 29.36 1.21 -3.37
C GLU A 288 29.84 0.61 -2.04
N VAL A 289 31.15 0.67 -1.76
CA VAL A 289 31.73 0.16 -0.51
C VAL A 289 31.13 0.83 0.72
N ALA A 290 30.97 2.16 0.71
CA ALA A 290 30.37 2.87 1.84
C ALA A 290 28.89 2.50 2.03
N ILE A 291 28.15 2.35 0.92
CA ILE A 291 26.74 1.95 0.95
C ILE A 291 26.60 0.52 1.49
N GLU A 292 27.45 -0.42 1.04
CA GLU A 292 27.48 -1.80 1.54
C GLU A 292 27.74 -1.87 3.06
N LEU A 293 28.65 -1.05 3.57
CA LEU A 293 28.92 -0.95 5.01
C LEU A 293 27.69 -0.46 5.79
N ILE A 294 27.00 0.56 5.28
CA ILE A 294 25.74 1.05 5.86
C ILE A 294 24.70 -0.06 5.87
N VAL A 295 24.50 -0.75 4.75
CA VAL A 295 23.52 -1.83 4.61
C VAL A 295 23.83 -2.97 5.59
N ARG A 296 25.09 -3.37 5.72
CA ARG A 296 25.53 -4.40 6.68
C ARG A 296 25.23 -3.98 8.12
N GLN A 297 25.51 -2.72 8.47
CA GLN A 297 25.20 -2.20 9.80
C GLN A 297 23.70 -2.22 10.08
N VAL A 298 22.87 -1.79 9.11
CA VAL A 298 21.41 -1.82 9.22
C VAL A 298 20.93 -3.26 9.40
N LYS A 299 21.42 -4.24 8.62
CA LYS A 299 21.08 -5.66 8.77
C LYS A 299 21.44 -6.20 10.16
N ASN A 300 22.61 -5.86 10.69
CA ASN A 300 23.01 -6.25 12.05
C ASN A 300 22.09 -5.64 13.12
N GLN A 301 21.79 -4.35 13.00
CA GLN A 301 20.89 -3.65 13.93
C GLN A 301 19.47 -4.20 13.90
N LEU A 302 18.98 -4.56 12.71
CA LEU A 302 17.72 -5.27 12.56
C LEU A 302 17.77 -6.63 13.27
N ALA A 303 18.84 -7.41 13.10
CA ALA A 303 19.02 -8.70 13.77
C ALA A 303 19.07 -8.60 15.31
N GLU A 304 19.76 -7.61 15.86
CA GLU A 304 19.73 -7.29 17.31
C GLU A 304 18.32 -6.90 17.77
N ARG A 305 17.62 -6.15 16.92
CA ARG A 305 16.19 -5.89 17.04
C ARG A 305 15.35 -7.13 16.69
N GLY A 306 15.92 -8.33 16.63
CA GLY A 306 15.19 -9.59 16.47
C GLY A 306 14.49 -9.76 15.12
N TYR A 307 14.85 -8.95 14.13
CA TYR A 307 14.50 -9.21 12.74
C TYR A 307 15.35 -10.38 12.26
N ASP A 308 14.70 -11.50 11.99
CA ASP A 308 15.37 -12.68 11.43
C ASP A 308 14.90 -12.84 9.97
N PRO A 309 15.78 -12.54 8.99
CA PRO A 309 15.45 -12.68 7.58
C PRO A 309 15.00 -14.09 7.20
N SER A 310 15.41 -15.11 7.97
CA SER A 310 15.08 -16.52 7.73
C SER A 310 13.73 -16.94 8.33
N LYS A 311 13.19 -16.21 9.32
CA LYS A 311 11.92 -16.56 9.99
C LYS A 311 10.67 -15.93 9.38
N ASN A 312 10.81 -14.84 8.62
CA ASN A 312 9.64 -14.25 7.91
C ASN A 312 9.01 -15.26 6.92
N LEU A 313 9.78 -16.25 6.44
CA LEU A 313 9.30 -17.24 5.46
C LEU A 313 8.28 -18.26 6.00
N GLN A 314 7.94 -18.30 7.30
CA GLN A 314 7.09 -19.36 7.88
C GLN A 314 5.92 -18.87 8.74
N GLN A 315 5.68 -17.56 8.88
CA GLN A 315 4.69 -17.06 9.85
C GLN A 315 3.27 -17.59 9.61
N ARG A 316 2.84 -17.73 8.35
CA ARG A 316 1.53 -18.31 8.00
C ARG A 316 1.44 -19.81 8.32
N GLN A 317 2.52 -20.55 8.11
CA GLN A 317 2.61 -21.97 8.47
C GLN A 317 2.60 -22.13 9.99
N GLU A 318 3.34 -21.29 10.72
CA GLU A 318 3.34 -21.28 12.17
C GLU A 318 1.96 -20.99 12.76
N LEU A 319 1.20 -20.05 12.19
CA LEU A 319 -0.18 -19.76 12.60
C LEU A 319 -1.12 -20.94 12.33
N ALA A 320 -0.92 -21.66 11.23
CA ALA A 320 -1.72 -22.83 10.89
C ALA A 320 -1.43 -24.04 11.80
N HIS A 321 -0.20 -24.17 12.30
CA HIS A 321 0.25 -25.27 13.17
C HIS A 321 0.33 -24.90 14.66
N ALA A 322 -0.16 -23.73 15.06
CA ALA A 322 -0.12 -23.31 16.45
C ALA A 322 -1.05 -24.16 17.32
N GLU A 323 -0.52 -24.71 18.41
CA GLU A 323 -1.31 -25.39 19.44
C GLU A 323 -2.00 -24.33 20.31
N PHE A 324 -3.33 -24.31 20.27
CA PHE A 324 -4.15 -23.41 21.07
C PHE A 324 -4.93 -24.17 22.14
N PRO A 325 -5.34 -23.50 23.24
CA PRO A 325 -6.22 -24.11 24.23
C PRO A 325 -7.51 -24.61 23.56
N MET A 326 -8.03 -25.76 23.99
CA MET A 326 -9.29 -26.32 23.45
C MET A 326 -10.53 -25.42 23.66
N VAL A 327 -10.42 -24.38 24.50
CA VAL A 327 -11.56 -23.51 24.85
C VAL A 327 -11.57 -22.29 23.93
N LEU A 328 -12.67 -22.11 23.21
CA LEU A 328 -12.86 -20.96 22.34
C LEU A 328 -12.77 -19.62 23.11
N PRO A 329 -12.17 -18.57 22.52
CA PRO A 329 -11.98 -17.28 23.18
C PRO A 329 -13.30 -16.56 23.52
N SER A 330 -13.34 -15.81 24.61
CA SER A 330 -14.52 -15.04 25.03
C SER A 330 -14.86 -13.86 24.11
N SER A 331 -13.93 -13.43 23.25
CA SER A 331 -14.16 -12.40 22.23
C SER A 331 -14.92 -12.90 21.01
N LEU A 332 -15.08 -14.23 20.87
CA LEU A 332 -15.86 -14.87 19.82
C LEU A 332 -17.34 -14.94 20.20
N HIS A 333 -18.18 -14.54 19.26
CA HIS A 333 -19.61 -14.77 19.29
C HIS A 333 -20.03 -15.62 18.09
N ILE A 334 -20.51 -16.82 18.39
CA ILE A 334 -21.13 -17.71 17.41
C ILE A 334 -22.64 -17.48 17.47
N ILE A 335 -23.27 -17.26 16.32
CA ILE A 335 -24.73 -17.14 16.24
C ILE A 335 -25.38 -18.45 16.67
N GLU A 336 -26.58 -18.36 17.24
CA GLU A 336 -27.38 -19.52 17.62
C GLU A 336 -27.57 -20.52 16.45
N ASP A 337 -27.20 -21.78 16.68
CA ASP A 337 -27.36 -22.88 15.71
C ASP A 337 -28.83 -23.33 15.64
N THR A 338 -29.67 -22.49 15.05
CA THR A 338 -31.07 -22.83 14.78
C THR A 338 -31.19 -23.77 13.57
N PRO A 339 -32.26 -24.58 13.47
CA PRO A 339 -32.50 -25.41 12.28
C PRO A 339 -32.46 -24.62 10.96
N GLN A 340 -32.89 -23.35 11.00
CA GLN A 340 -32.83 -22.46 9.84
C GLN A 340 -31.40 -22.08 9.46
N VAL A 341 -30.57 -21.70 10.43
CA VAL A 341 -29.15 -21.38 10.21
C VAL A 341 -28.40 -22.62 9.69
N ARG A 342 -28.64 -23.78 10.30
CA ARG A 342 -28.08 -25.06 9.88
C ARG A 342 -28.51 -25.47 8.47
N GLY A 343 -29.79 -25.23 8.11
CA GLY A 343 -30.30 -25.45 6.76
C GLY A 343 -29.61 -24.57 5.72
N LEU A 344 -29.43 -23.27 6.01
CA LEU A 344 -28.68 -22.36 5.15
C LEU A 344 -27.22 -22.81 4.99
N HIS A 345 -26.56 -23.20 6.08
CA HIS A 345 -25.21 -23.77 6.05
C HIS A 345 -25.12 -25.01 5.17
N THR A 346 -26.10 -25.91 5.26
CA THR A 346 -26.13 -27.15 4.46
C THR A 346 -26.12 -26.84 2.97
N VAL A 347 -26.94 -25.87 2.53
CA VAL A 347 -27.00 -25.47 1.11
C VAL A 347 -25.70 -24.81 0.67
N ILE A 348 -25.15 -23.86 1.44
CA ILE A 348 -23.90 -23.20 1.03
C ILE A 348 -22.67 -24.13 1.12
N ARG A 349 -22.71 -25.21 1.91
CA ARG A 349 -21.60 -26.19 2.00
C ARG A 349 -21.65 -27.24 0.91
N ASN A 350 -22.82 -27.50 0.32
CA ASN A 350 -22.97 -28.54 -0.70
C ASN A 350 -22.21 -28.17 -2.00
N LYS A 351 -21.30 -29.04 -2.45
CA LYS A 351 -20.54 -28.90 -3.72
C LYS A 351 -21.49 -28.83 -4.93
N LYS A 352 -22.64 -29.52 -4.88
CA LYS A 352 -23.61 -29.61 -5.98
C LYS A 352 -24.58 -28.43 -6.08
N THR A 353 -24.54 -27.47 -5.15
CA THR A 353 -25.46 -26.33 -5.15
C THR A 353 -25.14 -25.38 -6.30
N SER A 354 -26.18 -25.04 -7.08
CA SER A 354 -26.06 -24.09 -8.19
C SER A 354 -25.61 -22.72 -7.69
N ARG A 355 -24.95 -21.95 -8.56
CA ARG A 355 -24.45 -20.61 -8.21
C ARG A 355 -25.56 -19.67 -7.74
N ASP A 356 -26.70 -19.68 -8.41
CA ASP A 356 -27.82 -18.78 -8.08
C ASP A 356 -28.39 -19.09 -6.69
N GLU A 357 -28.55 -20.37 -6.35
CA GLU A 357 -28.93 -20.80 -5.01
C GLU A 357 -27.85 -20.45 -3.99
N PHE A 358 -26.57 -20.70 -4.29
CA PHE A 358 -25.46 -20.37 -3.41
C PHE A 358 -25.45 -18.87 -3.05
N ILE A 359 -25.60 -17.99 -4.04
CA ILE A 359 -25.70 -16.54 -3.82
C ILE A 359 -26.93 -16.20 -2.97
N PHE A 360 -28.10 -16.74 -3.34
CA PHE A 360 -29.35 -16.44 -2.63
C PHE A 360 -29.29 -16.85 -1.15
N TYR A 361 -28.87 -18.08 -0.86
CA TYR A 361 -28.83 -18.60 0.51
C TYR A 361 -27.66 -18.02 1.32
N SER A 362 -26.53 -17.70 0.69
CA SER A 362 -25.43 -17.00 1.37
C SER A 362 -25.82 -15.57 1.75
N GLU A 363 -26.49 -14.81 0.87
CA GLU A 363 -27.00 -13.47 1.20
C GLU A 363 -27.98 -13.50 2.38
N ARG A 364 -28.86 -14.52 2.44
CA ARG A 364 -29.79 -14.73 3.57
C ARG A 364 -29.04 -14.98 4.87
N LEU A 365 -28.01 -15.82 4.85
CA LEU A 365 -27.20 -16.11 6.03
C LEU A 365 -26.38 -14.88 6.47
N MET A 366 -25.79 -14.14 5.53
CA MET A 366 -25.08 -12.88 5.79
C MET A 366 -25.99 -11.84 6.44
N ARG A 367 -27.27 -11.78 6.06
CA ARG A 367 -28.23 -10.88 6.71
C ARG A 367 -28.43 -11.22 8.18
N ILE A 368 -28.60 -12.50 8.51
CA ILE A 368 -28.69 -12.97 9.90
C ILE A 368 -27.42 -12.63 10.68
N LEU A 369 -26.25 -12.82 10.06
CA LEU A 369 -24.95 -12.45 10.63
C LEU A 369 -24.87 -10.96 10.98
N ILE A 370 -25.25 -10.10 10.05
CA ILE A 370 -25.16 -8.66 10.21
C ILE A 370 -26.17 -8.16 11.26
N GLU A 371 -27.41 -8.67 11.28
CA GLU A 371 -28.40 -8.33 12.31
C GLU A 371 -27.92 -8.73 13.71
N ASN A 372 -27.31 -9.91 13.86
CA ASN A 372 -26.72 -10.32 15.14
C ASN A 372 -25.53 -9.43 15.54
N ALA A 373 -24.69 -9.04 14.59
CA ALA A 373 -23.57 -8.13 14.85
C ALA A 373 -24.04 -6.74 15.32
N MET A 374 -25.23 -6.29 14.89
CA MET A 374 -25.79 -5.01 15.30
C MET A 374 -26.10 -4.94 16.80
N ASN A 375 -26.26 -6.07 17.50
CA ASN A 375 -26.42 -6.12 18.95
C ASN A 375 -25.17 -5.64 19.72
N PHE A 376 -24.02 -5.57 19.05
CA PHE A 376 -22.75 -5.16 19.64
C PHE A 376 -22.35 -3.72 19.34
N VAL A 377 -23.23 -2.98 18.67
CA VAL A 377 -23.12 -1.54 18.45
C VAL A 377 -23.76 -0.82 19.64
N PRO A 378 -23.20 0.30 20.13
CA PRO A 378 -23.78 1.04 21.25
C PRO A 378 -25.11 1.71 20.87
N TYR A 379 -26.11 1.57 21.75
CA TYR A 379 -27.41 2.24 21.70
C TYR A 379 -27.64 3.08 22.95
N GLU A 380 -28.35 4.19 22.79
CA GLU A 380 -28.86 5.05 23.85
C GLU A 380 -30.37 4.92 23.96
N ASP A 381 -30.90 5.20 25.16
CA ASP A 381 -32.33 5.34 25.35
C ASP A 381 -32.84 6.54 24.56
N TYR A 382 -33.95 6.34 23.85
CA TYR A 382 -34.55 7.35 23.00
C TYR A 382 -36.07 7.28 23.09
N GLU A 383 -36.67 8.33 23.63
CA GLU A 383 -38.11 8.46 23.76
C GLU A 383 -38.70 8.98 22.45
N VAL A 384 -39.78 8.34 21.98
CA VAL A 384 -40.58 8.81 20.85
C VAL A 384 -42.04 8.92 21.26
N GLU A 385 -42.76 9.84 20.62
CA GLU A 385 -44.21 9.90 20.71
C GLU A 385 -44.82 9.01 19.63
N THR A 386 -45.69 8.09 20.03
CA THR A 386 -46.41 7.22 19.11
C THR A 386 -47.53 7.98 18.41
N PRO A 387 -48.07 7.47 17.28
CA PRO A 387 -49.26 8.05 16.65
C PRO A 387 -50.51 8.10 17.54
N THR A 388 -50.51 7.39 18.68
CA THR A 388 -51.57 7.41 19.69
C THR A 388 -51.37 8.48 20.77
N GLY A 389 -50.33 9.31 20.66
CA GLY A 389 -49.96 10.35 21.64
C GLY A 389 -49.33 9.80 22.92
N GLN A 390 -48.92 8.52 22.92
CA GLN A 390 -48.27 7.89 24.07
C GLN A 390 -46.75 7.92 23.90
N LYS A 391 -46.02 8.04 25.01
CA LYS A 391 -44.56 7.96 24.99
C LYS A 391 -44.11 6.50 24.93
N TYR A 392 -43.16 6.20 24.05
CA TYR A 392 -42.50 4.90 23.96
C TYR A 392 -41.00 5.07 24.19
N MET A 393 -40.47 4.35 25.19
CA MET A 393 -39.05 4.34 25.49
C MET A 393 -38.35 3.29 24.62
N GLY A 394 -37.72 3.75 23.55
CA GLY A 394 -36.98 2.91 22.61
C GLY A 394 -35.46 3.03 22.76
N LYS A 395 -34.77 2.53 21.74
CA LYS A 395 -33.31 2.62 21.62
C LYS A 395 -32.93 3.26 20.30
N ARG A 396 -31.89 4.11 20.29
CA ARG A 396 -31.29 4.70 19.09
C ARG A 396 -29.81 4.39 19.04
N LYS A 397 -29.28 4.14 17.84
CA LYS A 397 -27.84 3.89 17.64
C LYS A 397 -27.02 5.17 17.87
N CYS A 398 -25.97 5.10 18.69
CA CYS A 398 -25.13 6.27 19.02
C CYS A 398 -23.97 6.52 18.05
N LYS A 399 -23.34 5.47 17.53
CA LYS A 399 -22.14 5.59 16.68
C LYS A 399 -22.44 5.40 15.21
N ASN A 400 -21.74 6.18 14.38
CA ASN A 400 -21.72 5.95 12.94
C ASN A 400 -20.96 4.66 12.64
N LEU A 401 -21.46 3.91 11.65
CA LEU A 401 -20.89 2.63 11.25
C LEU A 401 -20.13 2.78 9.92
N CYS A 402 -19.06 2.02 9.79
CA CYS A 402 -18.32 1.87 8.55
C CYS A 402 -18.08 0.39 8.29
N GLY A 403 -18.52 -0.10 7.14
CA GLY A 403 -18.15 -1.43 6.66
C GLY A 403 -16.79 -1.37 6.00
N VAL A 404 -15.91 -2.34 6.27
CA VAL A 404 -14.62 -2.46 5.61
C VAL A 404 -14.51 -3.87 5.05
N ALA A 405 -14.47 -4.02 3.72
CA ALA A 405 -14.41 -5.33 3.08
C ALA A 405 -12.96 -5.72 2.76
N ILE A 406 -12.55 -6.93 3.18
CA ILE A 406 -11.33 -7.57 2.72
C ILE A 406 -11.62 -8.23 1.37
N MET A 407 -11.03 -7.70 0.31
CA MET A 407 -11.29 -8.14 -1.06
C MET A 407 -10.56 -9.46 -1.35
N ARG A 408 -11.16 -10.38 -2.12
CA ARG A 408 -12.46 -10.28 -2.83
C ARG A 408 -13.66 -10.77 -2.00
N ALA A 409 -13.46 -11.76 -1.13
CA ALA A 409 -14.55 -12.48 -0.49
C ALA A 409 -15.40 -11.61 0.45
N GLY A 410 -14.79 -10.66 1.17
CA GLY A 410 -15.50 -9.73 2.06
C GLY A 410 -16.43 -8.75 1.33
N GLU A 411 -16.27 -8.53 0.02
CA GLU A 411 -17.18 -7.67 -0.75
C GLU A 411 -18.58 -8.29 -0.90
N THR A 412 -18.68 -9.61 -0.81
CA THR A 412 -19.96 -10.32 -0.91
C THR A 412 -20.94 -9.92 0.19
N LEU A 413 -20.44 -9.53 1.37
CA LEU A 413 -21.24 -9.05 2.50
C LEU A 413 -21.76 -7.61 2.30
N GLU A 414 -21.23 -6.83 1.36
CA GLU A 414 -21.56 -5.40 1.19
C GLU A 414 -23.05 -5.18 0.87
N LYS A 415 -23.63 -6.06 0.04
CA LYS A 415 -25.06 -5.99 -0.33
C LYS A 415 -25.95 -6.24 0.88
N SER A 416 -25.68 -7.31 1.63
CA SER A 416 -26.42 -7.64 2.85
C SER A 416 -26.26 -6.55 3.91
N LEU A 417 -25.07 -5.96 4.05
CA LEU A 417 -24.82 -4.86 4.96
C LEU A 417 -25.67 -3.63 4.65
N ARG A 418 -25.72 -3.23 3.38
CA ARG A 418 -26.51 -2.07 2.94
C ARG A 418 -28.02 -2.32 3.04
N SER A 419 -28.46 -3.57 3.01
CA SER A 419 -29.87 -3.92 3.22
C SER A 419 -30.32 -3.70 4.67
N VAL A 420 -29.40 -3.81 5.64
CA VAL A 420 -29.65 -3.58 7.06
C VAL A 420 -29.33 -2.13 7.46
N ILE A 421 -28.26 -1.56 6.90
CA ILE A 421 -27.74 -0.24 7.26
C ILE A 421 -27.66 0.65 6.02
N LYS A 422 -28.67 1.50 5.84
CA LYS A 422 -28.81 2.37 4.66
C LYS A 422 -27.63 3.35 4.48
N ASP A 423 -27.17 3.98 5.56
CA ASP A 423 -26.16 5.06 5.52
C ASP A 423 -24.76 4.59 5.93
N CYS A 424 -24.39 3.34 5.61
CA CYS A 424 -23.09 2.79 5.96
C CYS A 424 -22.00 3.27 4.98
N LYS A 425 -20.95 3.92 5.51
CA LYS A 425 -19.74 4.22 4.70
C LYS A 425 -18.97 2.93 4.45
N MET A 426 -18.35 2.81 3.28
CA MET A 426 -17.59 1.63 2.88
C MET A 426 -16.11 1.94 2.69
N GLY A 427 -15.27 1.08 3.27
CA GLY A 427 -13.85 0.96 2.97
C GLY A 427 -13.55 -0.38 2.30
N LYS A 428 -12.45 -0.44 1.55
CA LYS A 428 -11.98 -1.63 0.83
C LYS A 428 -10.49 -1.83 1.05
N ILE A 429 -10.09 -3.06 1.32
CA ILE A 429 -8.70 -3.48 1.52
C ILE A 429 -8.44 -4.69 0.63
N LEU A 430 -7.46 -4.63 -0.28
CA LEU A 430 -6.99 -5.79 -1.03
C LEU A 430 -5.75 -6.36 -0.38
N ILE A 431 -5.88 -7.55 0.18
CA ILE A 431 -4.77 -8.31 0.71
C ILE A 431 -4.64 -9.56 -0.15
N GLN A 432 -3.47 -9.77 -0.73
CA GLN A 432 -3.18 -10.96 -1.53
C GLN A 432 -1.93 -11.61 -0.99
N THR A 433 -1.93 -12.94 -1.00
CA THR A 433 -0.75 -13.71 -0.61
C THR A 433 0.24 -13.73 -1.75
N ASN A 434 1.48 -13.38 -1.46
CA ASN A 434 2.56 -13.51 -2.42
C ASN A 434 2.91 -14.99 -2.63
N GLU A 435 2.93 -15.45 -3.88
CA GLU A 435 3.15 -16.87 -4.21
C GLU A 435 4.57 -17.35 -3.88
N LYS A 436 5.56 -16.44 -3.84
CA LYS A 436 6.95 -16.77 -3.52
C LYS A 436 7.20 -16.81 -2.02
N THR A 437 6.65 -15.85 -1.28
CA THR A 437 6.92 -15.71 0.17
C THR A 437 5.83 -16.33 1.05
N MET A 438 4.66 -16.64 0.49
CA MET A 438 3.45 -17.09 1.20
C MET A 438 2.91 -16.10 2.25
N GLU A 439 3.43 -14.87 2.27
CA GLU A 439 2.99 -13.80 3.17
C GLU A 439 1.85 -12.97 2.55
N PRO A 440 0.92 -12.45 3.37
CA PRO A 440 -0.07 -11.48 2.91
C PRO A 440 0.58 -10.11 2.67
N GLU A 441 0.25 -9.50 1.54
CA GLU A 441 0.71 -8.17 1.14
C GLU A 441 -0.50 -7.26 0.86
N LEU A 442 -0.37 -5.98 1.19
CA LEU A 442 -1.38 -4.96 0.92
C LEU A 442 -1.20 -4.41 -0.50
N TYR A 443 -2.15 -4.70 -1.39
CA TYR A 443 -2.12 -4.24 -2.79
C TYR A 443 -2.95 -2.98 -3.03
N PHE A 444 -4.06 -2.83 -2.29
CA PHE A 444 -4.96 -1.71 -2.47
C PHE A 444 -5.62 -1.34 -1.16
N LEU A 445 -5.79 -0.05 -0.95
CA LEU A 445 -6.48 0.49 0.21
C LEU A 445 -7.30 1.70 -0.16
N ARG A 446 -8.57 1.68 0.28
CA ARG A 446 -9.44 2.85 0.25
C ARG A 446 -10.31 2.85 1.49
N LEU A 447 -10.00 3.73 2.44
CA LEU A 447 -10.78 3.90 3.66
C LEU A 447 -11.51 5.25 3.63
N PRO A 448 -12.68 5.38 4.28
CA PRO A 448 -13.31 6.68 4.49
C PRO A 448 -12.41 7.63 5.28
N LYS A 449 -12.46 8.93 4.95
CA LYS A 449 -11.80 9.97 5.75
C LYS A 449 -12.30 9.90 7.20
N ASN A 450 -11.38 10.09 8.15
CA ASN A 450 -11.66 10.07 9.59
C ASN A 450 -12.20 8.71 10.09
N ILE A 451 -11.73 7.59 9.53
CA ILE A 451 -12.19 6.24 9.90
C ILE A 451 -12.15 5.94 11.42
N HIS A 452 -11.19 6.53 12.15
CA HIS A 452 -11.08 6.44 13.62
C HIS A 452 -12.34 6.82 14.43
N GLN A 453 -13.26 7.62 13.87
CA GLN A 453 -14.51 8.05 14.52
C GLN A 453 -15.63 7.01 14.40
N TYR A 454 -15.48 6.02 13.53
CA TYR A 454 -16.52 5.04 13.23
C TYR A 454 -16.34 3.78 14.06
N LYS A 455 -17.45 3.09 14.30
CA LYS A 455 -17.42 1.67 14.68
C LYS A 455 -17.28 0.86 13.39
N ILE A 456 -16.28 -0.02 13.33
CA ILE A 456 -15.89 -0.72 12.11
C ILE A 456 -16.49 -2.11 12.09
N LEU A 457 -17.18 -2.43 10.99
CA LEU A 457 -17.62 -3.78 10.63
C LEU A 457 -16.64 -4.30 9.58
N LEU A 458 -15.59 -4.98 10.03
CA LEU A 458 -14.60 -5.60 9.14
C LEU A 458 -15.20 -6.90 8.61
N MET A 459 -15.22 -7.09 7.30
CA MET A 459 -15.95 -8.18 6.65
C MET A 459 -14.99 -9.04 5.84
N ASP A 460 -15.06 -10.34 6.10
CA ASP A 460 -14.49 -11.40 5.28
C ASP A 460 -15.53 -12.53 5.18
N ALA A 461 -15.54 -13.33 4.12
CA ALA A 461 -16.50 -14.43 4.06
C ALA A 461 -16.02 -15.66 4.84
N THR A 462 -14.71 -15.91 4.78
CA THR A 462 -14.07 -17.05 5.43
C THR A 462 -12.77 -16.63 6.10
N VAL A 463 -12.59 -17.04 7.35
CA VAL A 463 -11.34 -16.81 8.09
C VAL A 463 -10.68 -18.16 8.33
N ALA A 464 -9.65 -18.47 7.53
CA ALA A 464 -8.85 -19.67 7.69
C ALA A 464 -7.74 -19.47 8.74
N THR A 465 -6.50 -19.19 8.32
CA THR A 465 -5.37 -18.90 9.23
C THR A 465 -5.51 -17.55 9.96
N GLY A 466 -6.45 -16.71 9.57
CA GLY A 466 -6.61 -15.35 10.10
C GLY A 466 -5.60 -14.33 9.58
N ALA A 467 -4.63 -14.71 8.74
CA ALA A 467 -3.54 -13.82 8.30
C ALA A 467 -4.04 -12.53 7.61
N ALA A 468 -5.00 -12.64 6.68
CA ALA A 468 -5.58 -11.48 6.00
C ALA A 468 -6.38 -10.59 6.95
N ALA A 469 -7.22 -11.19 7.80
CA ALA A 469 -7.99 -10.47 8.81
C ALA A 469 -7.07 -9.75 9.82
N MET A 470 -5.99 -10.39 10.26
CA MET A 470 -4.99 -9.79 11.14
C MET A 470 -4.34 -8.57 10.48
N MET A 471 -3.88 -8.68 9.23
CA MET A 471 -3.31 -7.54 8.49
C MET A 471 -4.35 -6.40 8.34
N ALA A 472 -5.60 -6.72 8.04
CA ALA A 472 -6.66 -5.73 7.92
C ALA A 472 -6.97 -5.00 9.23
N ILE A 473 -7.08 -5.72 10.36
CA ILE A 473 -7.24 -5.12 11.71
C ILE A 473 -6.08 -4.18 11.98
N ARG A 474 -4.84 -4.59 11.68
CA ARG A 474 -3.67 -3.76 11.93
C ARG A 474 -3.66 -2.48 11.11
N ILE A 475 -3.99 -2.56 9.82
CA ILE A 475 -4.15 -1.37 8.98
C ILE A 475 -5.14 -0.38 9.60
N LEU A 476 -6.25 -0.87 10.17
CA LEU A 476 -7.22 -0.02 10.87
C LEU A 476 -6.61 0.63 12.13
N LEU A 477 -5.85 -0.13 12.93
CA LEU A 477 -5.15 0.42 14.11
C LEU A 477 -4.09 1.48 13.73
N ASP A 478 -3.41 1.30 12.60
CA ASP A 478 -2.44 2.27 12.07
C ASP A 478 -3.14 3.56 11.65
N HIS A 479 -4.41 3.47 11.21
CA HIS A 479 -5.33 4.59 10.96
C HIS A 479 -6.09 5.09 12.21
N ASP A 480 -5.52 4.87 13.39
CA ASP A 480 -6.03 5.33 14.68
C ASP A 480 -7.43 4.82 15.05
N VAL A 481 -7.92 3.76 14.41
CA VAL A 481 -9.10 3.04 14.88
C VAL A 481 -8.75 2.35 16.20
N LEU A 482 -9.60 2.53 17.21
CA LEU A 482 -9.45 1.80 18.47
C LEU A 482 -9.80 0.32 18.27
N GLU A 483 -9.01 -0.57 18.86
CA GLU A 483 -9.18 -2.03 18.74
C GLU A 483 -10.60 -2.49 19.14
N GLU A 484 -11.12 -1.97 20.26
CA GLU A 484 -12.49 -2.22 20.75
C GLU A 484 -13.59 -1.72 19.80
N ASN A 485 -13.28 -0.84 18.86
CA ASN A 485 -14.24 -0.34 17.86
C ASN A 485 -14.34 -1.25 16.64
N ILE A 486 -13.56 -2.33 16.55
CA ILE A 486 -13.56 -3.26 15.42
C ILE A 486 -14.40 -4.50 15.76
N ILE A 487 -15.31 -4.85 14.86
CA ILE A 487 -16.08 -6.09 14.87
C ILE A 487 -15.76 -6.83 13.58
N LEU A 488 -15.13 -8.00 13.67
CA LEU A 488 -14.87 -8.86 12.51
C LEU A 488 -16.08 -9.77 12.27
N LEU A 489 -16.63 -9.71 11.06
CA LEU A 489 -17.74 -10.52 10.59
C LEU A 489 -17.21 -11.58 9.62
N SER A 490 -17.55 -12.84 9.86
CA SER A 490 -17.32 -13.94 8.92
C SER A 490 -18.51 -14.88 8.87
N LEU A 491 -18.74 -15.55 7.73
CA LEU A 491 -19.68 -16.67 7.71
C LEU A 491 -19.07 -17.90 8.38
N LEU A 492 -17.77 -18.11 8.19
CA LEU A 492 -17.10 -19.30 8.67
C LEU A 492 -15.70 -18.94 9.15
N MET A 493 -15.33 -19.44 10.33
CA MET A 493 -13.97 -19.29 10.87
C MET A 493 -13.40 -20.66 11.20
N ALA A 494 -12.10 -20.88 10.98
CA ALA A 494 -11.39 -22.03 11.53
C ALA A 494 -10.97 -21.73 12.97
N GLU A 495 -10.92 -22.75 13.83
CA GLU A 495 -10.48 -22.61 15.23
C GLU A 495 -9.10 -21.93 15.33
N THR A 496 -8.13 -22.34 14.51
CA THR A 496 -6.79 -21.76 14.46
C THR A 496 -6.80 -20.26 14.15
N GLY A 497 -7.66 -19.83 13.21
CA GLY A 497 -7.85 -18.42 12.86
C GLY A 497 -8.48 -17.62 13.98
N VAL A 498 -9.52 -18.17 14.64
CA VAL A 498 -10.18 -17.55 15.79
C VAL A 498 -9.18 -17.31 16.91
N HIS A 499 -8.42 -18.33 17.29
CA HIS A 499 -7.43 -18.21 18.36
C HIS A 499 -6.34 -17.21 18.03
N SER A 500 -5.80 -17.27 16.81
CA SER A 500 -4.78 -16.32 16.35
C SER A 500 -5.26 -14.88 16.45
N LEU A 501 -6.49 -14.61 15.99
CA LEU A 501 -7.08 -13.26 16.03
C LEU A 501 -7.39 -12.80 17.45
N ALA A 502 -8.03 -13.64 18.26
CA ALA A 502 -8.42 -13.29 19.62
C ALA A 502 -7.20 -13.08 20.54
N TYR A 503 -6.14 -13.85 20.31
CA TYR A 503 -4.90 -13.71 21.05
C TYR A 503 -4.16 -12.43 20.63
N ALA A 504 -4.04 -12.15 19.32
CA ALA A 504 -3.36 -10.95 18.82
C ALA A 504 -4.12 -9.65 19.13
N PHE A 505 -5.46 -9.71 19.12
CA PHE A 505 -6.34 -8.57 19.29
C PHE A 505 -7.48 -8.86 20.28
N PRO A 506 -7.18 -8.93 21.59
CA PRO A 506 -8.15 -9.35 22.61
C PRO A 506 -9.36 -8.44 22.75
N LYS A 507 -9.30 -7.18 22.28
CA LYS A 507 -10.43 -6.23 22.34
C LYS A 507 -11.26 -6.24 21.06
N VAL A 508 -10.81 -6.87 19.97
CA VAL A 508 -11.62 -7.05 18.76
C VAL A 508 -12.70 -8.07 19.04
N ARG A 509 -13.92 -7.78 18.59
CA ARG A 509 -15.03 -8.73 18.69
C ARG A 509 -15.12 -9.55 17.41
N LEU A 510 -15.14 -10.87 17.53
CA LEU A 510 -15.29 -11.79 16.41
C LEU A 510 -16.75 -12.27 16.37
N VAL A 511 -17.41 -12.18 15.22
CA VAL A 511 -18.80 -12.65 15.04
C VAL A 511 -18.83 -13.58 13.83
N THR A 512 -19.28 -14.82 14.05
CA THR A 512 -19.37 -15.84 12.99
C THR A 512 -20.65 -16.64 13.06
N THR A 513 -21.06 -17.24 11.93
CA THR A 513 -22.21 -18.16 11.91
C THR A 513 -21.80 -19.60 12.20
N ALA A 514 -20.55 -19.98 11.93
CA ALA A 514 -19.99 -21.28 12.28
C ALA A 514 -18.48 -21.23 12.57
N VAL A 515 -18.01 -22.20 13.35
CA VAL A 515 -16.59 -22.50 13.57
C VAL A 515 -16.32 -23.96 13.19
N ASP A 516 -15.28 -24.19 12.41
CA ASP A 516 -14.86 -25.51 11.94
C ASP A 516 -13.46 -25.86 12.50
N ALA A 517 -13.22 -27.14 12.76
CA ALA A 517 -12.10 -27.61 13.58
C ALA A 517 -10.72 -27.56 12.88
N HIS A 518 -10.65 -27.80 11.57
CA HIS A 518 -9.37 -28.09 10.92
C HIS A 518 -9.13 -27.26 9.65
N LEU A 519 -7.85 -27.06 9.34
CA LEU A 519 -7.36 -26.58 8.05
C LEU A 519 -6.73 -27.75 7.30
N ASN A 520 -6.86 -27.78 5.97
CA ASN A 520 -6.10 -28.69 5.11
C ASN A 520 -4.70 -28.15 4.78
N GLU A 521 -3.90 -28.92 4.04
CA GLU A 521 -2.54 -28.54 3.63
C GLU A 521 -2.50 -27.27 2.76
N GLN A 522 -3.59 -26.95 2.06
CA GLN A 522 -3.76 -25.73 1.27
C GLN A 522 -4.37 -24.56 2.07
N PHE A 523 -4.45 -24.69 3.41
CA PHE A 523 -5.06 -23.70 4.33
C PHE A 523 -6.54 -23.40 4.08
N HIS A 524 -7.27 -24.32 3.46
CA HIS A 524 -8.73 -24.28 3.39
C HIS A 524 -9.34 -24.91 4.64
N VAL A 525 -10.48 -24.37 5.07
CA VAL A 525 -11.22 -24.86 6.24
C VAL A 525 -11.92 -26.19 5.91
N ILE A 526 -11.88 -27.16 6.82
CA ILE A 526 -12.56 -28.46 6.72
C ILE A 526 -13.57 -28.60 7.89
N PRO A 527 -14.83 -28.98 7.64
CA PRO A 527 -15.44 -29.33 6.34
C PRO A 527 -15.63 -28.14 5.40
N GLY A 528 -15.64 -26.91 5.91
CA GLY A 528 -15.59 -25.67 5.14
C GLY A 528 -16.69 -25.51 4.08
N ILE A 529 -16.41 -24.62 3.13
CA ILE A 529 -17.30 -24.24 2.02
C ILE A 529 -16.56 -24.10 0.67
N GLY A 530 -15.30 -24.56 0.60
CA GLY A 530 -14.39 -24.29 -0.52
C GLY A 530 -13.95 -22.83 -0.59
N ASN A 531 -13.51 -22.37 -1.77
CA ASN A 531 -13.21 -20.96 -2.00
C ASN A 531 -14.51 -20.17 -2.18
N PHE A 532 -14.91 -19.44 -1.13
CA PHE A 532 -16.16 -18.69 -1.13
C PHE A 532 -16.23 -17.64 -2.24
N GLY A 533 -15.12 -16.93 -2.49
CA GLY A 533 -15.05 -15.89 -3.51
C GLY A 533 -15.30 -16.47 -4.90
N ASP A 534 -14.65 -17.59 -5.23
CA ASP A 534 -14.78 -18.21 -6.55
C ASP A 534 -16.19 -18.80 -6.77
N ARG A 535 -16.79 -19.42 -5.76
CA ARG A 535 -18.18 -19.89 -5.82
C ARG A 535 -19.20 -18.77 -6.02
N TYR A 536 -18.99 -17.64 -5.33
CA TYR A 536 -19.89 -16.50 -5.41
C TYR A 536 -19.76 -15.74 -6.75
N PHE A 537 -18.52 -15.49 -7.18
CA PHE A 537 -18.24 -14.73 -8.41
C PHE A 537 -18.22 -15.60 -9.68
N GLY A 538 -18.25 -16.94 -9.55
CA GLY A 538 -18.16 -17.89 -10.64
C GLY A 538 -16.79 -17.88 -11.32
N THR A 539 -15.73 -17.78 -10.53
CA THR A 539 -14.33 -17.76 -11.00
C THR A 539 -13.57 -19.05 -10.68
N GLU A 540 -14.29 -20.15 -10.46
CA GLU A 540 -13.69 -21.46 -10.23
C GLU A 540 -12.91 -21.90 -11.46
N THR A 541 -11.65 -22.30 -11.27
CA THR A 541 -10.86 -22.93 -12.32
C THR A 541 -11.41 -24.34 -12.53
N ILE A 542 -12.07 -24.57 -13.66
CA ILE A 542 -12.42 -25.92 -14.11
C ILE A 542 -11.09 -26.64 -14.33
N ASN A 543 -10.76 -27.59 -13.45
CA ASN A 543 -9.67 -28.52 -13.71
C ASN A 543 -10.09 -29.36 -14.93
N PRO A 544 -9.33 -29.38 -16.04
CA PRO A 544 -9.67 -30.21 -17.21
C PRO A 544 -9.67 -31.72 -16.92
N CYS A 545 -9.26 -32.13 -15.72
CA CYS A 545 -9.17 -33.52 -15.28
C CYS A 545 -10.34 -33.98 -14.39
N GLU A 546 -11.32 -33.11 -14.09
CA GLU A 546 -12.57 -33.46 -13.40
C GLU A 546 -13.77 -33.39 -14.36
N VAL A 547 -13.59 -33.81 -15.62
CA VAL A 547 -14.73 -34.24 -16.45
C VAL A 547 -14.93 -35.70 -16.10
N ASP A 548 -15.87 -35.97 -15.18
CA ASP A 548 -16.30 -37.32 -14.87
C ASP A 548 -16.91 -37.95 -16.14
N ASP A 549 -16.42 -39.12 -16.52
CA ASP A 549 -16.91 -40.04 -17.56
C ASP A 549 -18.29 -40.64 -17.17
N ASP A 550 -19.27 -39.80 -16.84
CA ASP A 550 -20.62 -40.23 -16.43
C ASP A 550 -21.69 -39.91 -17.50
N GLU A 551 -21.36 -40.06 -18.78
CA GLU A 551 -22.33 -40.18 -19.87
C GLU A 551 -21.88 -41.30 -20.81
N ASP A 552 -22.31 -42.54 -20.54
CA ASP A 552 -22.70 -43.57 -21.51
C ASP A 552 -22.70 -44.97 -20.85
N ASP A 553 -23.76 -45.33 -20.13
CA ASP A 553 -23.99 -46.75 -19.77
C ASP A 553 -25.50 -47.06 -19.55
N ASP A 554 -26.37 -46.51 -20.41
CA ASP A 554 -27.80 -46.86 -20.45
C ASP A 554 -28.31 -47.00 -21.89
N VAL A 555 -27.61 -47.80 -22.71
CA VAL A 555 -28.19 -48.36 -23.94
C VAL A 555 -27.67 -49.77 -24.15
N LEU A 556 -28.27 -50.77 -23.51
CA LEU A 556 -28.43 -52.10 -24.13
C LEU A 556 -29.57 -52.89 -23.49
N GLU A 557 -30.34 -53.56 -24.36
CA GLU A 557 -31.24 -54.68 -24.10
C GLU A 557 -32.64 -54.39 -23.52
N ASN A 558 -33.62 -54.28 -24.42
CA ASN A 558 -34.63 -55.34 -24.56
C ASN A 558 -35.44 -55.14 -25.85
N GLY A 559 -35.10 -55.93 -26.86
CA GLY A 559 -36.04 -56.33 -27.91
C GLY A 559 -36.33 -57.82 -27.75
N TYR A 560 -37.58 -58.13 -27.37
CA TYR A 560 -38.41 -59.23 -27.88
C TYR A 560 -39.85 -59.04 -27.38
#